data_AF-F6FJI4-F1
#
_entry.id   AF-F6FJI4-F1
#
_cell.length_a   1.000
_cell.length_b   1.000
_cell.length_c   1.000
_cell.angle_alpha   90.00
_cell.angle_beta   90.00
_cell.angle_gamma   90.00
#
_symmetry.space_group_name_H-M   'P 1'
#
loop_
_entity.id
_entity.type
_entity.pdbx_description
1 polymer ?
#
loop_
_entity_poly.entity_id
_entity_poly.type
_entity_poly.pdbx_seq_one_letter_code
_entity_poly.pdbx_strand_id
1 'polypeptide(L)'
;MKAKPEPSLFKNFQMFCKPKNFSTVRKYLEGKELLTEEKYDSDLKALHDKISNLASYKADSIASGKDGLKNWCNTNLDKNFSESLSILDEILPKVISRCVKDSQSTDK
;
A
#
# COMPACT_ATOMS: atom_id res chain seq x y z
N MET A 1 -11.56 -24.79 2.80
CA MET A 1 -10.50 -24.31 1.87
C MET A 1 -10.88 -22.90 1.45
N LYS A 2 -10.07 -21.87 1.74
CA LYS A 2 -10.35 -20.51 1.24
C LYS A 2 -9.96 -20.47 -0.24
N ALA A 3 -10.91 -20.15 -1.12
CA ALA A 3 -10.65 -20.01 -2.55
C ALA A 3 -9.58 -18.93 -2.78
N LYS A 4 -8.57 -19.25 -3.57
CA LYS A 4 -7.60 -18.26 -4.06
C LYS A 4 -8.40 -17.27 -4.92
N PRO A 5 -8.36 -15.94 -4.64
CA PRO A 5 -9.05 -14.99 -5.48
C PRO A 5 -8.49 -15.09 -6.90
N GLU A 6 -9.35 -15.34 -7.89
CA GLU A 6 -8.93 -15.29 -9.28
C GLU A 6 -8.59 -13.84 -9.64
N PRO A 7 -7.35 -13.55 -10.07
CA PRO A 7 -7.04 -12.23 -10.60
C PRO A 7 -7.86 -12.06 -11.87
N SER A 8 -8.80 -11.11 -11.89
CA SER A 8 -9.58 -10.87 -13.09
C SER A 8 -8.64 -10.24 -14.14
N LEU A 9 -8.14 -11.09 -15.03
CA LEU A 9 -7.20 -10.73 -16.09
C LEU A 9 -7.68 -9.51 -16.87
N PHE A 10 -9.00 -9.38 -17.03
CA PHE A 10 -9.68 -8.25 -17.66
C PHE A 10 -9.51 -6.92 -16.91
N LYS A 11 -9.66 -6.87 -15.58
CA LYS A 11 -9.40 -5.64 -14.80
C LYS A 11 -7.94 -5.22 -14.86
N ASN A 12 -7.03 -6.19 -14.83
CA ASN A 12 -5.60 -5.94 -15.00
C ASN A 12 -5.33 -5.37 -16.39
N PHE A 13 -5.86 -5.98 -17.44
CA PHE A 13 -5.74 -5.50 -18.82
C PHE A 13 -6.32 -4.09 -19.02
N GLN A 14 -7.52 -3.82 -18.48
CA GLN A 14 -8.12 -2.47 -18.52
C GLN A 14 -7.29 -1.42 -17.77
N MET A 15 -6.58 -1.84 -16.71
CA MET A 15 -5.61 -1.00 -16.02
C MET A 15 -4.40 -0.72 -16.91
N PHE A 16 -3.88 -1.66 -17.70
CA PHE A 16 -2.70 -1.44 -18.54
C PHE A 16 -2.99 -0.70 -19.86
N CYS A 17 -4.19 -0.84 -20.43
CA CYS A 17 -4.51 -0.31 -21.76
C CYS A 17 -5.14 1.10 -21.78
N LYS A 18 -5.38 1.71 -20.61
CA LYS A 18 -5.80 3.12 -20.52
C LYS A 18 -4.56 4.01 -20.38
N PRO A 19 -4.43 5.09 -21.17
CA PRO A 19 -3.40 6.10 -20.94
C PRO A 19 -3.51 6.60 -19.51
N LYS A 20 -2.47 6.39 -18.72
CA LYS A 20 -2.43 6.78 -17.31
C LYS A 20 -1.63 8.07 -17.20
N ASN A 21 -2.22 9.09 -16.57
CA ASN A 21 -1.50 10.31 -16.21
C ASN A 21 -0.62 10.13 -14.96
N PHE A 22 -0.40 8.87 -14.53
CA PHE A 22 0.41 8.53 -13.38
C PHE A 22 1.39 7.42 -13.72
N SER A 23 2.61 7.56 -13.21
CA SER A 23 3.68 6.56 -13.34
C SER A 23 4.05 5.94 -12.00
N THR A 24 3.82 6.62 -10.88
CA THR A 24 4.18 6.15 -9.53
C THR A 24 2.97 5.81 -8.68
N VAL A 25 3.20 4.98 -7.66
CA VAL A 25 2.17 4.63 -6.66
C VAL A 25 1.63 5.90 -5.97
N ARG A 26 2.49 6.86 -5.66
CA ARG A 26 2.11 8.17 -5.10
C ARG A 26 1.12 8.90 -6.00
N LYS A 27 1.39 8.97 -7.31
CA LYS A 27 0.51 9.64 -8.27
C LYS A 27 -0.80 8.89 -8.48
N TYR A 28 -0.80 7.56 -8.38
CA TYR A 28 -2.03 6.78 -8.36
C TYR A 28 -2.91 7.07 -7.14
N LEU A 29 -2.30 7.35 -6.00
CA LEU A 29 -2.98 7.67 -4.74
C LEU A 29 -3.21 9.18 -4.55
N GLU A 30 -3.06 9.99 -5.60
CA GLU A 30 -3.32 11.43 -5.53
C GLU A 30 -4.77 11.70 -5.07
N GLY A 31 -4.93 12.60 -4.10
CA GLY A 31 -6.21 12.87 -3.44
C GLY A 31 -6.56 11.92 -2.28
N LYS A 32 -5.70 10.94 -1.95
CA LYS A 32 -5.80 10.18 -0.70
C LYS A 32 -4.93 10.80 0.39
N GLU A 33 -5.41 10.72 1.62
CA GLU A 33 -4.64 11.10 2.79
C GLU A 33 -3.68 9.98 3.21
N LEU A 34 -2.42 10.33 3.45
CA LEU A 34 -1.36 9.37 3.74
C LEU A 34 -0.96 9.42 5.21
N LEU A 35 -0.89 8.25 5.85
CA LEU A 35 -0.45 8.11 7.24
C LEU A 35 1.00 8.57 7.48
N THR A 36 1.78 8.80 6.42
CA THR A 36 3.14 9.35 6.52
C THR A 36 3.18 10.86 6.76
N GLU A 37 2.06 11.57 6.62
CA GLU A 37 1.93 12.99 6.95
C GLU A 37 2.00 13.21 8.47
N GLU A 38 2.63 14.30 8.91
CA GLU A 38 2.90 14.57 10.33
C GLU A 38 1.62 14.64 11.19
N LYS A 39 0.52 15.16 10.63
CA LYS A 39 -0.78 15.20 11.32
C LYS A 39 -1.36 13.82 11.67
N TYR A 40 -0.86 12.74 11.06
CA TYR A 40 -1.32 11.37 11.28
C TYR A 40 -0.33 10.51 12.05
N ASP A 41 0.62 11.11 12.75
CA ASP A 41 1.66 10.38 13.48
C ASP A 41 1.10 9.36 14.50
N SER A 42 0.07 9.76 15.25
CA SER A 42 -0.61 8.87 16.21
C SER A 42 -1.34 7.72 15.51
N ASP A 43 -1.97 7.97 14.36
CA ASP A 43 -2.65 6.94 13.58
C ASP A 43 -1.66 5.94 12.98
N LEU A 44 -0.53 6.42 12.48
CA LEU A 44 0.55 5.58 11.97
C LEU A 44 1.12 4.68 13.07
N LYS A 45 1.27 5.21 14.29
CA LYS A 45 1.67 4.42 15.45
C LYS A 45 0.65 3.33 15.77
N ALA A 46 -0.63 3.69 15.86
CA ALA A 46 -1.69 2.73 16.15
C ALA A 46 -1.76 1.61 15.11
N LEU A 47 -1.61 1.97 13.82
CA LEU A 47 -1.53 0.99 12.75
C LEU A 47 -0.30 0.09 12.90
N HIS A 48 0.90 0.65 13.10
CA HIS A 48 2.12 -0.14 13.32
C HIS A 48 1.93 -1.15 14.45
N ASP A 49 1.41 -0.71 15.59
CA ASP A 49 1.22 -1.57 16.76
C ASP A 49 0.22 -2.70 16.46
N LYS A 50 -0.79 -2.46 15.61
CA LYS A 50 -1.74 -3.48 15.13
C LYS A 50 -1.12 -4.49 14.16
N ILE A 51 -0.25 -4.05 13.24
CA ILE A 51 0.19 -4.89 12.10
C ILE A 51 1.61 -5.47 12.25
N SER A 52 2.44 -4.92 13.14
CA SER A 52 3.87 -5.28 13.29
C SER A 52 4.09 -6.77 13.60
N ASN A 53 3.12 -7.43 14.23
CA ASN A 53 3.20 -8.84 14.57
C ASN A 53 2.76 -9.79 13.44
N LEU A 54 2.13 -9.28 12.39
CA LEU A 54 1.64 -10.09 11.28
C LEU A 54 2.80 -10.66 10.45
N ALA A 55 2.68 -11.91 10.02
CA ALA A 55 3.68 -12.56 9.18
C ALA A 55 3.94 -11.80 7.88
N SER A 56 2.89 -11.24 7.26
CA SER A 56 2.99 -10.44 6.05
C SER A 56 3.74 -9.11 6.26
N TYR A 57 3.74 -8.56 7.47
CA TYR A 57 4.53 -7.37 7.81
C TYR A 57 5.99 -7.76 8.02
N LYS A 58 6.25 -8.83 8.78
CA LYS A 58 7.60 -9.33 9.07
C LYS A 58 8.34 -9.77 7.81
N ALA A 59 7.63 -10.27 6.80
CA ALA A 59 8.19 -10.67 5.51
C ALA A 59 8.77 -9.50 4.70
N ASP A 60 8.34 -8.26 4.97
CA ASP A 60 8.78 -7.07 4.22
C ASP A 60 10.05 -6.42 4.82
N SER A 61 10.69 -7.07 5.81
CA SER A 61 11.93 -6.64 6.47
C SER A 61 11.92 -5.16 6.91
N ILE A 62 10.75 -4.70 7.35
CA ILE A 62 10.55 -3.32 7.79
C ILE A 62 11.33 -3.10 9.09
N ALA A 63 12.07 -2.00 9.16
CA ALA A 63 12.75 -1.60 10.39
C ALA A 63 11.75 -1.52 11.56
N SER A 64 12.25 -1.74 12.78
CA SER A 64 11.38 -1.73 13.95
C SER A 64 10.76 -0.36 14.20
N GLY A 65 9.52 -0.37 14.72
CA GLY A 65 8.82 0.83 15.11
C GLY A 65 8.10 1.55 13.98
N LYS A 66 7.35 2.57 14.38
CA LYS A 66 6.53 3.41 13.50
C LYS A 66 7.35 4.05 12.37
N ASP A 67 8.57 4.49 12.66
CA ASP A 67 9.43 5.17 11.68
C ASP A 67 9.91 4.20 10.59
N GLY A 68 10.08 2.92 10.92
CA GLY A 68 10.32 1.87 9.94
C GLY A 68 9.15 1.73 8.97
N LEU A 69 7.92 1.69 9.48
CA LEU A 69 6.72 1.67 8.64
C LEU A 69 6.59 2.96 7.80
N LYS A 70 6.88 4.13 8.39
CA LYS A 70 6.88 5.41 7.68
C LYS A 70 7.81 5.38 6.48
N ASN A 71 9.04 4.92 6.69
CA ASN A 71 10.05 4.80 5.64
C ASN A 71 9.64 3.80 4.57
N TRP A 72 9.11 2.64 4.98
CA TRP A 72 8.61 1.63 4.04
C TRP A 72 7.50 2.21 3.15
N CYS A 73 6.56 2.97 3.73
CA CYS A 73 5.51 3.64 2.98
C CYS A 73 6.09 4.62 1.95
N ASN A 74 7.00 5.51 2.36
CA ASN A 74 7.59 6.49 1.46
C ASN A 74 8.36 5.82 0.31
N THR A 75 9.19 4.82 0.59
CA THR A 75 9.92 4.06 -0.43
C THR A 75 9.00 3.39 -1.45
N ASN A 76 7.88 2.80 -1.01
CA ASN A 76 6.97 2.12 -1.92
C ASN A 76 6.00 3.07 -2.65
N LEU A 77 5.73 4.25 -2.11
CA LEU A 77 4.98 5.31 -2.78
C LEU A 77 5.74 5.84 -4.01
N ASP A 78 7.07 5.88 -3.96
CA ASP A 78 7.88 6.45 -5.04
C ASP A 78 8.18 5.45 -6.17
N LYS A 79 7.80 4.18 -6.01
CA LYS A 79 7.96 3.13 -7.04
C LYS A 79 7.14 3.42 -8.29
N ASN A 80 7.73 3.15 -9.45
CA ASN A 80 7.07 3.28 -10.74
C ASN A 80 6.41 1.96 -11.17
N PHE A 81 5.17 2.01 -11.64
CA PHE A 81 4.44 0.82 -12.11
C PHE A 81 5.13 0.08 -13.27
N SER A 82 6.02 0.74 -14.02
CA SER A 82 6.80 0.11 -15.08
C SER A 82 7.94 -0.79 -14.57
N GLU A 83 8.33 -0.68 -13.30
CA GLU A 83 9.46 -1.46 -12.75
C GLU A 83 9.13 -2.95 -12.65
N SER A 84 7.89 -3.31 -12.26
CA SER A 84 7.47 -4.69 -12.08
C SER A 84 5.95 -4.82 -11.93
N LEU A 85 5.39 -5.95 -12.41
CA LEU A 85 4.00 -6.33 -12.16
C LEU A 85 3.69 -6.50 -10.67
N SER A 86 4.68 -6.88 -9.85
CA SER A 86 4.51 -7.03 -8.40
C SER A 86 4.12 -5.72 -7.71
N ILE A 87 4.37 -4.57 -8.34
CA ILE A 87 3.95 -3.27 -7.80
C ILE A 87 2.43 -3.18 -7.75
N LEU A 88 1.73 -3.78 -8.72
CA LEU A 88 0.28 -3.76 -8.79
C LEU A 88 -0.36 -4.85 -7.94
N ASP A 89 0.20 -6.06 -8.01
CA ASP A 89 -0.43 -7.23 -7.40
C ASP A 89 -0.10 -7.37 -5.90
N GLU A 90 1.05 -6.84 -5.46
CA GLU A 90 1.53 -7.03 -4.08
C GLU A 90 1.79 -5.71 -3.35
N ILE A 91 2.57 -4.80 -3.94
CA ILE A 91 2.99 -3.58 -3.25
C ILE A 91 1.83 -2.62 -3.09
N LEU A 92 1.08 -2.34 -4.17
CA LEU A 92 0.00 -1.36 -4.15
C LEU A 92 -1.10 -1.71 -3.12
N PRO A 93 -1.60 -2.96 -3.03
CA PRO A 93 -2.54 -3.35 -1.98
C PRO A 93 -1.98 -3.15 -0.57
N LYS A 94 -0.71 -3.49 -0.35
CA LYS A 94 -0.03 -3.26 0.94
C LYS A 94 0.10 -1.77 1.24
N VAL A 95 0.49 -0.94 0.27
CA VAL A 95 0.59 0.52 0.44
C VAL A 95 -0.77 1.12 0.77
N ILE A 96 -1.84 0.70 0.07
CA ILE A 96 -3.20 1.12 0.40
C ILE A 96 -3.51 0.77 1.86
N SER A 97 -3.37 -0.51 2.24
CA SER A 97 -3.71 -0.99 3.60
C SER A 97 -2.84 -0.39 4.71
N ARG A 98 -1.59 0.00 4.42
CA ARG A 98 -0.61 0.37 5.44
C ARG A 98 -0.26 1.85 5.48
N CYS A 99 -0.58 2.58 4.42
CA CYS A 99 -0.13 3.96 4.24
C CYS A 99 -1.28 4.93 3.96
N VAL A 100 -2.48 4.46 3.62
CA VAL A 100 -3.65 5.33 3.39
C VAL A 100 -4.54 5.35 4.63
N LYS A 101 -4.91 6.55 5.08
CA LYS A 101 -5.66 6.78 6.32
C LYS A 101 -7.01 6.06 6.36
N ASP A 102 -7.76 6.08 5.26
CA ASP A 102 -9.10 5.49 5.18
C ASP A 102 -9.16 4.01 4.77
N SER A 103 -8.00 3.37 4.62
CA SER A 103 -7.94 1.95 4.20
C SER A 103 -8.51 0.97 5.23
N GLN A 104 -8.73 1.41 6.46
CA GLN A 104 -9.32 0.63 7.55
C GLN A 104 -10.80 0.94 7.80
N SER A 105 -11.43 1.79 6.98
CA SER A 105 -12.78 2.31 7.23
C SER A 105 -13.92 1.42 6.69
N THR A 106 -13.65 0.19 6.25
CA THR A 106 -14.68 -0.73 5.71
C THR A 106 -15.27 -1.73 6.72
N ASP A 107 -15.00 -1.58 8.02
CA ASP A 107 -15.71 -2.34 9.06
C ASP A 107 -16.55 -1.38 9.92
N LYS A 108 -17.68 -0.90 9.37
CA LYS A 108 -18.81 -0.36 10.13
C LYS A 108 -20.13 -0.77 9.49
#